data_AF-A0A836CDU5-F1
#
_entry.id   AF-A0A836CDU5-F1
#
_cell.length_a   1.000
_cell.length_b   1.000
_cell.length_c   1.000
_cell.angle_alpha   90.00
_cell.angle_beta   90.00
_cell.angle_gamma   90.00
#
_symmetry.space_group_name_H-M   'P 1'
#
loop_
_entity.id
_entity.type
_entity.pdbx_description
1 polymer ?
#
loop_
_entity_poly.entity_id
_entity_poly.type
_entity_poly.pdbx_seq_one_letter_code
_entity_poly.pdbx_strand_id
1 'polypeptide(L)'
;MDLHGLTLPLAHCAVRVALRELDRAATAAAAATPGTPLPLPDLVVITGRGRGSDSAVGPVLRPEVQRMLTEEFYPPLGSVTAPANPGRLVVPAADVTAWAVHNLRERSRLISHVGAALR
;
A
#
# COMPACT_ATOMS: atom_id res chain seq x y z
N MET A 1 3.27 2.62 -9.85
CA MET A 1 2.91 4.06 -9.79
C MET A 1 4.18 4.90 -9.81
N ASP A 2 4.11 6.09 -10.39
CA ASP A 2 5.23 7.04 -10.41
C ASP A 2 4.92 8.23 -9.49
N LEU A 3 5.79 8.44 -8.49
CA LEU A 3 5.74 9.53 -7.52
C LEU A 3 6.87 10.53 -7.75
N HIS A 4 7.70 10.33 -8.78
CA HIS A 4 8.79 11.23 -9.09
C HIS A 4 8.28 12.66 -9.31
N GLY A 5 8.89 13.61 -8.61
CA GLY A 5 8.54 15.03 -8.71
C GLY A 5 7.31 15.44 -7.90
N LEU A 6 6.64 14.50 -7.20
CA LEU A 6 5.56 14.84 -6.29
C LEU A 6 6.10 15.42 -4.97
N THR A 7 5.30 16.27 -4.34
CA THR A 7 5.53 16.66 -2.95
C THR A 7 5.23 15.49 -2.02
N LEU A 8 5.83 15.47 -0.83
CA LEU A 8 5.61 14.39 0.13
C LEU A 8 4.12 14.13 0.46
N PRO A 9 3.27 15.15 0.73
CA PRO A 9 1.85 14.90 0.98
C PRO A 9 1.11 14.28 -0.21
N LEU A 10 1.44 14.70 -1.43
CA LEU A 10 0.85 14.12 -2.64
C LEU A 10 1.31 12.68 -2.85
N ALA A 11 2.58 12.38 -2.60
CA ALA A 11 3.12 11.02 -2.62
C ALA A 11 2.40 10.12 -1.62
N HIS A 12 2.19 10.58 -0.37
CA HIS A 12 1.41 9.85 0.64
C HIS A 12 -0.03 9.59 0.18
N CYS A 13 -0.70 10.62 -0.35
CA CYS A 13 -2.05 10.48 -0.86
C CYS A 13 -2.12 9.45 -2.00
N ALA A 14 -1.20 9.52 -2.96
CA ALA A 14 -1.12 8.59 -4.09
C ALA A 14 -0.92 7.14 -3.65
N VAL A 15 -0.02 6.88 -2.70
CA VAL A 15 0.19 5.54 -2.12
C VAL A 15 -1.09 5.02 -1.46
N ARG A 16 -1.76 5.84 -0.66
CA ARG A 16 -3.04 5.48 -0.02
C ARG A 16 -4.14 5.16 -1.02
N VAL A 17 -4.27 5.96 -2.07
CA VAL A 17 -5.26 5.72 -3.12
C VAL A 17 -4.97 4.41 -3.84
N ALA A 18 -3.72 4.16 -4.23
CA ALA A 18 -3.35 2.92 -4.89
C ALA A 18 -3.62 1.68 -4.03
N LEU A 19 -3.28 1.72 -2.73
CA LEU A 19 -3.59 0.63 -1.80
C LEU A 19 -5.11 0.44 -1.62
N ARG A 20 -5.88 1.53 -1.56
CA ARG A 20 -7.35 1.46 -1.51
C ARG A 20 -7.94 0.81 -2.75
N GLU A 21 -7.39 1.08 -3.95
CA GLU A 21 -7.85 0.43 -5.18
C GLU A 21 -7.52 -1.08 -5.18
N LEU A 22 -6.35 -1.47 -4.64
CA LEU A 22 -6.00 -2.89 -4.45
C LEU A 22 -6.95 -3.57 -3.45
N ASP A 23 -7.26 -2.93 -2.33
CA ASP A 23 -8.21 -3.45 -1.33
C ASP A 23 -9.63 -3.58 -1.92
N ARG A 24 -10.08 -2.61 -2.72
CA ARG A 24 -11.36 -2.67 -3.44
C ARG A 24 -11.41 -3.83 -4.42
N ALA A 25 -10.37 -4.01 -5.22
CA ALA A 25 -10.25 -5.13 -6.15
C ALA A 25 -10.28 -6.47 -5.42
N ALA A 26 -9.52 -6.60 -4.32
CA ALA A 26 -9.53 -7.81 -3.49
C ALA A 26 -10.93 -8.09 -2.90
N THR A 27 -11.63 -7.05 -2.45
CA THR A 27 -12.98 -7.17 -1.89
C THR A 27 -13.98 -7.63 -2.95
N ALA A 28 -13.94 -7.02 -4.14
CA ALA A 28 -14.81 -7.39 -5.25
C ALA A 28 -14.56 -8.83 -5.70
N ALA A 29 -13.30 -9.24 -5.78
CA ALA A 29 -12.92 -10.62 -6.11
C ALA A 29 -13.42 -11.62 -5.06
N ALA A 30 -13.26 -11.31 -3.77
CA ALA A 30 -13.74 -12.16 -2.68
C ALA A 30 -15.27 -12.29 -2.65
N ALA A 31 -16.00 -11.23 -3.05
CA ALA A 31 -17.46 -11.28 -3.18
C ALA A 31 -17.91 -12.11 -4.40
N ALA A 32 -17.18 -12.05 -5.51
CA ALA A 32 -17.49 -12.81 -6.72
C ALA A 32 -17.21 -14.31 -6.56
N THR A 33 -16.11 -14.67 -5.89
CA THR A 33 -15.69 -16.06 -5.68
C THR A 33 -15.30 -16.31 -4.21
N PRO A 34 -16.28 -16.55 -3.33
CA PRO A 34 -16.01 -16.80 -1.92
C PRO A 34 -15.05 -17.98 -1.71
N GLY A 35 -14.07 -17.81 -0.82
CA GLY A 35 -13.12 -18.87 -0.45
C GLY A 35 -11.90 -19.01 -1.38
N THR A 36 -11.81 -18.24 -2.47
CA THR A 36 -10.62 -18.23 -3.33
C THR A 36 -9.78 -16.98 -3.03
N PRO A 37 -8.57 -17.11 -2.45
CA PRO A 37 -7.67 -15.99 -2.30
C PRO A 37 -7.20 -15.52 -3.68
N LEU A 38 -7.46 -14.27 -4.04
CA LEU A 38 -6.85 -13.68 -5.21
C LEU A 38 -5.45 -13.16 -4.82
N PRO A 39 -4.36 -13.72 -5.36
CA PRO A 39 -3.05 -13.16 -5.13
C PRO A 39 -3.00 -11.75 -5.74
N LEU A 40 -2.74 -10.74 -4.90
CA LEU A 40 -2.53 -9.37 -5.38
C LEU A 40 -1.12 -9.23 -5.96
N PRO A 41 -0.92 -8.38 -6.97
CA PRO A 41 0.40 -8.17 -7.54
C PRO A 41 1.31 -7.37 -6.61
N ASP A 42 2.62 -7.39 -6.90
CA ASP A 42 3.58 -6.46 -6.28
C ASP A 42 3.15 -5.01 -6.51
N LEU A 43 3.25 -4.18 -5.47
CA LEU A 43 3.07 -2.74 -5.62
C LEU A 43 4.43 -2.09 -5.91
N VAL A 44 4.60 -1.62 -7.15
CA VAL A 44 5.81 -0.92 -7.58
C VAL A 44 5.61 0.59 -7.45
N VAL A 45 6.51 1.25 -6.72
CA VAL A 45 6.51 2.69 -6.50
C VAL A 45 7.81 3.29 -7.03
N ILE A 46 7.73 4.26 -7.94
CA ILE A 46 8.88 5.02 -8.42
C ILE A 46 8.97 6.33 -7.65
N THR A 47 10.06 6.56 -6.92
CA THR A 47 10.28 7.75 -6.08
C THR A 47 11.31 8.71 -6.67
N GLY A 48 11.92 8.34 -7.81
CA GLY A 48 13.02 9.06 -8.42
C GLY A 48 14.39 8.73 -7.81
N ARG A 49 15.48 9.11 -8.49
CA ARG A 49 16.86 8.75 -8.11
C ARG A 49 17.48 9.64 -7.01
N GLY A 50 16.80 10.72 -6.60
CA GLY A 50 17.31 11.65 -5.59
C GLY A 50 18.58 12.43 -6.01
N ARG A 51 18.95 12.42 -7.29
CA ARG A 51 20.08 13.21 -7.83
C ARG A 51 19.58 14.60 -8.21
N GLY A 52 19.69 15.58 -7.32
CA GLY A 52 19.60 17.00 -7.70
C GLY A 52 18.40 17.80 -7.20
N SER A 53 17.97 17.65 -5.94
CA SER A 53 17.40 18.82 -5.26
C SER A 53 18.57 19.59 -4.65
N ASP A 54 18.98 20.70 -5.27
CA ASP A 54 19.97 21.65 -4.73
C ASP A 54 19.55 22.24 -3.37
N SER A 55 18.34 21.94 -2.90
CA SER A 55 17.89 22.13 -1.53
C SER A 55 18.13 20.86 -0.70
N ALA A 56 19.24 20.80 0.04
CA ALA A 56 19.58 19.73 0.99
C ALA A 56 18.62 19.59 2.20
N VAL A 57 17.43 20.20 2.14
CA VAL A 57 16.52 20.44 3.30
C VAL A 57 15.14 19.79 3.10
N GLY A 58 14.86 19.17 1.95
CA GLY A 58 13.58 18.48 1.69
C GLY A 58 13.58 17.00 2.07
N PRO A 59 12.48 16.44 2.61
CA PRO A 59 12.39 15.00 2.89
C PRO A 59 12.49 14.21 1.59
N VAL A 60 13.34 13.17 1.61
CA VAL A 60 13.52 12.28 0.45
C VAL A 60 12.31 11.34 0.37
N LEU A 61 11.62 11.31 -0.77
CA LEU A 61 10.38 10.54 -0.94
C LEU A 61 10.53 9.05 -0.60
N ARG A 62 11.67 8.43 -0.94
CA ARG A 62 11.88 6.99 -0.71
C ARG A 62 11.81 6.60 0.77
N PRO A 63 12.67 7.11 1.68
CA PRO A 63 12.60 6.75 3.09
C PRO A 63 11.26 7.11 3.73
N GLU A 64 10.62 8.22 3.33
CA GLU A 64 9.31 8.56 3.87
C GLU A 64 8.21 7.60 3.43
N VAL A 65 8.17 7.21 2.15
CA VAL A 65 7.21 6.22 1.67
C VAL A 65 7.45 4.87 2.32
N GLN A 66 8.71 4.46 2.52
CA GLN A 66 9.03 3.23 3.25
C GLN A 66 8.52 3.28 4.69
N ARG A 67 8.79 4.39 5.40
CA ARG A 67 8.34 4.63 6.77
C ARG A 67 6.81 4.58 6.86
N MET A 68 6.12 5.30 5.98
CA MET A 68 4.67 5.31 5.87
C MET A 68 4.10 3.89 5.69
N LEU A 69 4.65 3.09 4.77
CA LEU A 69 4.20 1.72 4.52
C LEU A 69 4.34 0.81 5.75
N THR A 70 5.39 1.02 6.56
CA THR A 70 5.63 0.22 7.77
C THR A 70 4.90 0.72 9.01
N GLU A 71 4.69 2.03 9.16
CA GLU A 71 4.16 2.65 10.39
C GLU A 71 2.66 2.95 10.33
N GLU A 72 2.11 3.21 9.15
CA GLU A 72 0.71 3.66 9.00
C GLU A 72 -0.27 2.55 8.60
N PHE A 73 0.21 1.33 8.33
CA PHE A 73 -0.60 0.21 7.87
C PHE A 73 -0.45 -1.01 8.78
N TYR A 74 -1.54 -1.77 8.90
CA TYR A 74 -1.55 -3.04 9.64
C TYR A 74 -2.26 -4.14 8.85
N PRO A 75 -1.65 -5.33 8.69
CA PRO A 75 -0.23 -5.63 8.87
C PRO A 75 0.71 -4.64 8.16
N PRO A 76 1.94 -4.42 8.66
CA PRO A 76 2.91 -3.54 8.01
C PRO A 76 3.20 -3.98 6.57
N LEU A 77 3.33 -3.01 5.67
CA LEU A 77 3.69 -3.27 4.27
C LEU A 77 5.22 -3.13 4.14
N GLY A 78 5.92 -4.27 4.10
CA GLY A 78 7.35 -4.31 3.86
C GLY A 78 7.70 -3.82 2.46
N SER A 79 8.89 -3.26 2.28
CA SER A 79 9.31 -2.77 0.97
C SER A 79 10.81 -2.91 0.75
N VAL A 80 11.17 -3.26 -0.48
CA VAL A 80 12.56 -3.43 -0.92
C VAL A 80 12.89 -2.46 -2.04
N THR A 81 14.06 -1.83 -1.97
CA THR A 81 14.56 -1.01 -3.08
C THR A 81 15.23 -1.91 -4.11
N ALA A 82 14.89 -1.76 -5.38
CA ALA A 82 15.48 -2.55 -6.45
C ALA A 82 16.98 -2.21 -6.61
N PRO A 83 17.91 -3.18 -6.52
CA PRO A 83 19.36 -2.89 -6.56
C PRO A 83 19.82 -2.14 -7.82
N ALA A 84 19.25 -2.47 -8.98
CA ALA A 84 19.57 -1.84 -10.26
C ALA A 84 18.84 -0.51 -10.52
N ASN A 85 17.85 -0.16 -9.71
CA ASN A 85 17.08 1.07 -9.85
C ASN A 85 16.75 1.65 -8.46
N PRO A 86 17.63 2.51 -7.89
CA PRO A 86 17.46 3.01 -6.53
C PRO A 86 16.21 3.88 -6.34
N GLY A 87 15.61 4.36 -7.43
CA GLY A 87 14.33 5.07 -7.40
C GLY A 87 13.11 4.16 -7.49
N ARG A 88 13.29 2.84 -7.55
CA ARG A 88 12.21 1.86 -7.61
C ARG A 88 12.11 1.12 -6.28
N LEU A 89 10.98 1.31 -5.62
CA LEU A 89 10.58 0.60 -4.42
C LEU A 89 9.54 -0.46 -4.80
N VAL A 90 9.63 -1.65 -4.21
CA VAL A 90 8.71 -2.77 -4.44
C VAL A 90 8.16 -3.22 -3.10
N VAL A 91 6.84 -3.22 -2.95
CA VAL A 91 6.14 -3.89 -1.86
C VAL A 91 5.74 -5.28 -2.37
N PRO A 92 6.22 -6.36 -1.74
CA PRO A 92 5.95 -7.71 -2.20
C PRO A 92 4.45 -8.03 -2.23
N ALA A 93 4.02 -8.79 -3.22
CA ALA A 93 2.66 -9.34 -3.36
C ALA A 93 2.18 -10.03 -2.07
N ALA A 94 3.08 -10.73 -1.38
CA ALA A 94 2.78 -11.40 -0.11
C ALA A 94 2.29 -10.41 0.96
N ASP A 95 2.98 -9.28 1.12
CA ASP A 95 2.64 -8.25 2.11
C ASP A 95 1.34 -7.53 1.72
N VAL A 96 1.19 -7.17 0.44
CA VAL A 96 -0.03 -6.56 -0.09
C VAL A 96 -1.24 -7.50 0.12
N THR A 97 -1.06 -8.78 -0.15
CA THR A 97 -2.12 -9.80 0.02
C THR A 97 -2.44 -10.01 1.50
N ALA A 98 -1.44 -10.12 2.37
CA ALA A 98 -1.64 -10.27 3.81
C ALA A 98 -2.42 -9.08 4.40
N TRP A 99 -2.05 -7.86 3.97
CA TRP A 99 -2.74 -6.64 4.33
C TRP A 99 -4.21 -6.62 3.87
N ALA A 100 -4.48 -6.91 2.59
CA ALA A 100 -5.83 -6.92 2.06
C ALA A 100 -6.72 -8.00 2.71
N VAL A 101 -6.17 -9.19 2.97
CA VAL A 101 -6.86 -10.28 3.67
C VAL A 101 -7.20 -9.87 5.11
N HIS A 102 -6.30 -9.18 5.81
CA HIS A 102 -6.59 -8.65 7.14
C HIS A 102 -7.75 -7.65 7.10
N ASN A 103 -7.71 -6.66 6.21
CA ASN A 103 -8.79 -5.68 6.06
C ASN A 103 -10.15 -6.32 5.74
N LEU A 104 -10.17 -7.36 4.91
CA LEU A 104 -11.38 -8.08 4.58
C LEU A 104 -11.97 -8.76 5.82
N ARG A 105 -11.13 -9.45 6.61
CA ARG A 105 -11.55 -10.12 7.85
C ARG A 105 -12.08 -9.14 8.88
N GLU A 106 -11.40 -8.02 9.10
CA GLU A 106 -11.84 -7.00 10.06
C GLU A 106 -13.18 -6.38 9.65
N ARG A 107 -13.38 -6.10 8.36
CA ARG A 107 -14.68 -5.63 7.84
C ARG A 107 -15.79 -6.66 8.04
N SER A 108 -15.55 -7.93 7.73
CA SER A 108 -16.53 -8.99 7.96
C SER A 108 -16.90 -9.11 9.44
N ARG A 109 -15.92 -8.99 10.34
CA ARG A 109 -16.14 -9.00 11.78
C ARG A 109 -16.98 -7.82 12.25
N LEU A 110 -16.69 -6.61 11.75
CA LEU A 110 -17.46 -5.40 12.07
C LEU A 110 -18.91 -5.52 11.59
N ILE A 111 -19.13 -5.99 10.36
CA ILE A 111 -20.49 -6.21 9.82
C ILE A 111 -21.26 -7.21 10.66
N SER A 112 -20.61 -8.32 11.05
CA SER A 112 -21.20 -9.32 11.95
C SER A 112 -21.58 -8.71 13.31
N HIS A 113 -20.71 -7.87 13.88
CA HIS A 113 -20.96 -7.24 15.18
C HIS A 113 -22.11 -6.23 15.11
N VAL A 114 -22.12 -5.36 14.10
CA VAL A 114 -23.20 -4.39 13.88
C VAL A 114 -24.53 -5.10 13.63
N GLY A 115 -24.54 -6.16 12.82
CA GLY A 115 -25.74 -6.96 12.56
C GLY A 115 -26.29 -7.67 13.80
N ALA A 116 -25.44 -8.00 14.78
CA ALA A 116 -25.86 -8.56 16.06
C ALA A 116 -26.42 -7.50 17.01
N ALA A 117 -25.89 -6.27 16.99
CA ALA A 117 -26.34 -5.17 17.85
C ALA A 117 -27.68 -4.54 17.41
N LEU A 118 -28.09 -4.76 16.16
CA LEU A 118 -29.36 -4.25 15.60
C LEU A 118 -30.53 -5.24 15.71
N ARG A 119 -30.37 -6.37 16.40
CA ARG A 119 -31.43 -7.37 16.68
C ARG A 119 -31.86 -7.27 18.13
#